data_AF-U5E3L8-F1
#
_entry.id   AF-U5E3L8-F1
#
_cell.length_a   1.000
_cell.length_b   1.000
_cell.length_c   1.000
_cell.angle_alpha   90.00
_cell.angle_beta   90.00
_cell.angle_gamma   90.00
#
_symmetry.space_group_name_H-M   'P 1'
#
loop_
_entity.id
_entity.type
_entity.pdbx_description
1 polymer ?
#
loop_
_entity_poly.entity_id
_entity_poly.type
_entity_poly.pdbx_seq_one_letter_code
_entity_poly.pdbx_strand_id
1 'polypeptide(L)'
;MRDKRMTLDEVVGELRSGMTIGLGGWGSRRKPMALVRALLRSDVTDLTVVTYGGPDLGLLCSAGKVRKAYYGFVSLDSAPFYDPWFAKARTGGEITVREMDEGMVKCGLQAAAARLPFLPIRAGLGSAVVDFWEGELSTVRSPYPAADGRTETLVAMPALNLDAAFVHLDLADKHGNAAYTGVDPYFDDLYCLAAEKRYVSVDRVVETEELVKAVPQQAIILNRMLVDGVVEAPGGAHFTFSGSYGRDEKFQKHYVEAAKTPESWAEFKARYLDVSEAEYQAAVHAFAEEQK
;
A
#
# COMPACT_ATOMS: atom_id res chain seq x y z
N MET A 1 -7.92 -24.97 -12.56
CA MET A 1 -7.81 -23.85 -11.59
C MET A 1 -8.34 -22.60 -12.27
N ARG A 2 -8.99 -21.67 -11.55
CA ARG A 2 -9.55 -20.44 -12.14
C ARG A 2 -8.43 -19.56 -12.71
N ASP A 3 -8.63 -19.02 -13.91
CA ASP A 3 -7.81 -17.92 -14.43
C ASP A 3 -8.26 -16.63 -13.75
N LYS A 4 -7.33 -15.99 -13.04
CA LYS A 4 -7.57 -14.76 -12.26
C LYS A 4 -6.97 -13.53 -12.93
N ARG A 5 -6.48 -13.64 -14.16
CA ARG A 5 -5.94 -12.48 -14.86
C ARG A 5 -7.04 -11.44 -15.06
N MET A 6 -6.69 -10.20 -14.75
CA MET A 6 -7.56 -9.03 -14.84
C MET A 6 -6.74 -7.86 -15.42
N THR A 7 -7.44 -6.92 -16.04
CA THR A 7 -6.91 -5.58 -16.35
C THR A 7 -6.96 -4.69 -15.11
N LEU A 8 -6.19 -3.59 -15.14
CA LEU A 8 -6.22 -2.58 -14.07
C LEU A 8 -7.64 -2.03 -13.86
N ASP A 9 -8.37 -1.77 -14.95
CA ASP A 9 -9.70 -1.16 -14.88
C ASP A 9 -10.77 -2.18 -14.40
N GLU A 10 -10.62 -3.47 -14.72
CA GLU A 10 -11.47 -4.53 -14.14
C GLU A 10 -11.28 -4.63 -12.62
N VAL A 11 -10.05 -4.49 -12.11
CA VAL A 11 -9.81 -4.46 -10.65
C VAL A 11 -10.50 -3.28 -10.00
N VAL A 12 -10.39 -2.09 -10.61
CA VAL A 12 -11.04 -0.89 -10.10
C VAL A 12 -12.57 -1.00 -10.17
N GLY A 13 -13.13 -1.64 -11.21
CA GLY A 13 -14.57 -1.90 -11.34
C GLY A 13 -15.17 -2.78 -10.23
N GLU A 14 -14.32 -3.50 -9.49
CA GLU A 14 -14.72 -4.28 -8.31
C GLU A 14 -14.75 -3.47 -7.01
N LEU A 15 -14.19 -2.26 -7.01
CA LEU A 15 -14.15 -1.37 -5.85
C LEU A 15 -15.41 -0.50 -5.74
N ARG A 16 -15.68 -0.01 -4.53
CA ARG A 16 -16.77 0.92 -4.26
C ARG A 16 -16.26 2.06 -3.38
N SER A 17 -16.85 3.25 -3.54
CA SER A 17 -16.58 4.35 -2.63
C SER A 17 -16.95 3.98 -1.19
N GLY A 18 -16.21 4.49 -0.22
CA GLY A 18 -16.40 4.14 1.20
C GLY A 18 -15.55 2.96 1.69
N MET A 19 -14.96 2.17 0.77
CA MET A 19 -14.17 0.98 1.12
C MET A 19 -12.93 1.30 1.96
N THR A 20 -12.55 0.34 2.80
CA THR A 20 -11.25 0.25 3.47
C THR A 20 -10.29 -0.54 2.61
N ILE A 21 -9.26 0.13 2.07
CA ILE A 21 -8.29 -0.46 1.16
C ILE A 21 -6.90 -0.49 1.80
N GLY A 22 -6.31 -1.67 1.85
CA GLY A 22 -4.91 -1.86 2.22
C GLY A 22 -3.97 -1.70 1.02
N LEU A 23 -2.92 -0.92 1.16
CA LEU A 23 -1.89 -0.74 0.13
C LEU A 23 -0.56 -1.32 0.62
N GLY A 24 -0.11 -2.37 -0.06
CA GLY A 24 1.17 -3.04 0.18
C GLY A 24 2.38 -2.17 -0.11
N GLY A 25 3.55 -2.80 -0.09
CA GLY A 25 4.84 -2.10 -0.13
C GLY A 25 5.08 -1.27 1.14
N TRP A 26 6.11 -0.42 1.10
CA TRP A 26 6.57 0.33 2.26
C TRP A 26 7.22 1.65 1.83
N GLY A 27 6.65 2.80 2.21
CA GLY A 27 7.20 4.09 1.80
C GLY A 27 7.26 4.20 0.27
N SER A 28 8.42 4.56 -0.28
CA SER A 28 8.65 4.56 -1.73
C SER A 28 9.34 3.26 -2.16
N ARG A 29 8.74 2.12 -1.79
CA ARG A 29 9.23 0.77 -2.10
C ARG A 29 8.07 -0.16 -2.41
N ARG A 30 8.12 -0.74 -3.60
CA ARG A 30 7.22 -1.73 -4.22
C ARG A 30 5.75 -1.41 -4.03
N LYS A 31 5.39 -0.13 -4.15
CA LYS A 31 4.00 0.30 -4.09
C LYS A 31 3.26 -0.16 -5.34
N PRO A 32 1.99 -0.57 -5.26
CA PRO A 32 1.18 -0.94 -6.43
C PRO A 32 0.73 0.31 -7.21
N MET A 33 1.69 1.09 -7.72
CA MET A 33 1.44 2.43 -8.26
C MET A 33 0.56 2.41 -9.52
N ALA A 34 0.63 1.37 -10.36
CA ALA A 34 -0.28 1.21 -11.50
C ALA A 34 -1.74 1.03 -11.06
N LEU A 35 -1.99 0.26 -10.00
CA LEU A 35 -3.33 0.11 -9.40
C LEU A 35 -3.78 1.43 -8.76
N VAL A 36 -2.87 2.16 -8.10
CA VAL A 36 -3.16 3.50 -7.57
C VAL A 36 -3.53 4.48 -8.69
N ARG A 37 -2.78 4.50 -9.81
CA ARG A 37 -3.12 5.33 -10.99
C ARG A 37 -4.45 4.95 -11.60
N ALA A 38 -4.77 3.65 -11.69
CA ALA A 38 -6.07 3.19 -12.15
C ALA A 38 -7.21 3.68 -11.23
N LEU A 39 -7.00 3.62 -9.92
CA LEU A 39 -7.93 4.16 -8.93
C LEU A 39 -8.09 5.68 -9.07
N LEU A 40 -7.00 6.41 -9.36
CA LEU A 40 -7.02 7.86 -9.63
C LEU A 40 -7.93 8.22 -10.81
N ARG A 41 -7.90 7.44 -11.90
CA ARG A 41 -8.75 7.65 -13.09
C ARG A 41 -10.23 7.36 -12.86
N SER A 42 -10.57 6.64 -11.80
CA SER A 42 -11.95 6.24 -11.51
C SER A 42 -12.72 7.30 -10.72
N ASP A 43 -14.03 7.08 -10.56
CA ASP A 43 -14.91 7.87 -9.69
C ASP A 43 -14.92 7.38 -8.23
N VAL A 44 -14.26 6.25 -7.91
CA VAL A 44 -14.16 5.70 -6.56
C VAL A 44 -13.46 6.70 -5.63
N THR A 45 -14.11 7.01 -4.50
CA THR A 45 -13.65 8.02 -3.54
C THR A 45 -14.07 7.64 -2.11
N ASP A 46 -13.93 8.56 -1.15
CA ASP A 46 -14.37 8.37 0.23
C ASP A 46 -13.69 7.15 0.91
N LEU A 47 -12.43 6.91 0.57
CA LEU A 47 -11.70 5.71 0.97
C LEU A 47 -11.16 5.82 2.39
N THR A 48 -11.17 4.69 3.09
CA THR A 48 -10.28 4.49 4.24
C THR A 48 -9.03 3.75 3.76
N VAL A 49 -7.85 4.32 3.95
CA VAL A 49 -6.59 3.71 3.48
C VAL A 49 -5.79 3.17 4.66
N VAL A 50 -5.32 1.92 4.55
CA VAL A 50 -4.39 1.29 5.51
C VAL A 50 -3.05 1.07 4.79
N THR A 51 -1.97 1.71 5.23
CA THR A 51 -0.71 1.68 4.47
C THR A 51 0.52 1.96 5.34
N TYR A 52 1.66 1.39 4.95
CA TYR A 52 2.98 1.99 5.23
C TYR A 52 3.23 3.05 4.16
N GLY A 53 2.79 4.29 4.43
CA GLY A 53 2.51 5.28 3.39
C GLY A 53 3.74 5.82 2.68
N GLY A 54 3.57 6.11 1.39
CA GLY A 54 4.51 6.85 0.56
C GLY A 54 3.77 7.60 -0.55
N PRO A 55 4.26 7.58 -1.81
CA PRO A 55 3.62 8.31 -2.90
C PRO A 55 2.26 7.72 -3.31
N ASP A 56 1.96 6.49 -2.91
CA ASP A 56 0.62 5.87 -3.06
C ASP A 56 -0.46 6.70 -2.35
N LEU A 57 -0.24 6.98 -1.07
CA LEU A 57 -1.17 7.79 -0.28
C LEU A 57 -1.19 9.23 -0.75
N GLY A 58 -0.02 9.79 -1.11
CA GLY A 58 0.09 11.13 -1.69
C GLY A 58 -0.77 11.32 -2.94
N LEU A 59 -0.68 10.41 -3.91
CA LEU A 59 -1.51 10.45 -5.12
C LEU A 59 -3.01 10.38 -4.80
N LEU A 60 -3.43 9.51 -3.87
CA LEU A 60 -4.84 9.44 -3.48
C LEU A 60 -5.32 10.72 -2.80
N CYS A 61 -4.49 11.33 -1.95
CA CYS A 61 -4.78 12.63 -1.34
C CYS A 61 -4.88 13.74 -2.41
N SER A 62 -3.99 13.75 -3.40
CA SER A 62 -4.02 14.75 -4.49
C SER A 62 -5.31 14.76 -5.31
N ALA A 63 -6.03 13.63 -5.32
CA ALA A 63 -7.29 13.43 -6.00
C ALA A 63 -8.51 13.54 -5.06
N GLY A 64 -8.32 13.89 -3.79
CA GLY A 64 -9.40 13.98 -2.79
C GLY A 64 -10.11 12.65 -2.52
N LYS A 65 -9.43 11.52 -2.72
CA LYS A 65 -10.05 10.18 -2.62
C LYS A 65 -10.01 9.58 -1.21
N VAL A 66 -9.24 10.16 -0.30
CA VAL A 66 -9.03 9.65 1.06
C VAL A 66 -9.93 10.39 2.02
N ARG A 67 -10.76 9.67 2.78
CA ARG A 67 -11.51 10.18 3.95
C ARG A 67 -10.72 9.95 5.23
N LYS A 68 -10.22 8.73 5.43
CA LYS A 68 -9.53 8.30 6.65
C LYS A 68 -8.25 7.52 6.32
N ALA A 69 -7.19 7.70 7.10
CA ALA A 69 -5.93 6.98 6.89
C ALA A 69 -5.42 6.34 8.20
N TYR A 70 -5.10 5.05 8.13
CA TYR A 70 -4.39 4.27 9.15
C TYR A 70 -2.98 4.01 8.65
N TYR A 71 -1.97 4.53 9.34
CA TYR A 71 -0.59 4.42 8.89
C TYR A 71 0.42 4.46 10.04
N GLY A 72 1.56 3.81 9.82
CA GLY A 72 2.72 3.87 10.73
C GLY A 72 3.60 5.09 10.48
N PHE A 73 3.74 5.46 9.21
CA PHE A 73 4.44 6.66 8.74
C PHE A 73 3.97 7.00 7.31
N VAL A 74 4.37 8.16 6.80
CA VAL A 74 4.32 8.50 5.37
C VAL A 74 5.68 9.05 4.94
N SER A 75 6.35 8.36 4.01
CA SER A 75 7.72 8.71 3.59
C SER A 75 7.96 8.41 2.11
N LEU A 76 8.68 9.32 1.46
CA LEU A 76 9.22 9.15 0.11
C LEU A 76 10.60 8.45 0.12
N ASP A 77 11.14 8.12 1.29
CA ASP A 77 12.47 7.52 1.55
C ASP A 77 13.69 8.31 1.06
N SER A 78 13.51 9.26 0.14
CA SER A 78 14.51 10.17 -0.40
C SER A 78 14.00 11.61 -0.31
N ALA A 79 14.93 12.58 -0.36
CA ALA A 79 14.59 13.99 -0.22
C ALA A 79 13.45 14.42 -1.17
N PRO A 80 12.48 15.21 -0.69
CA PRO A 80 12.43 15.89 0.61
C PRO A 80 11.85 15.05 1.76
N PHE A 81 11.78 13.72 1.61
CA PHE A 81 11.26 12.72 2.57
C PHE A 81 9.76 12.78 2.82
N TYR A 82 9.19 13.96 3.04
CA TYR A 82 7.75 14.11 3.22
C TYR A 82 7.01 14.12 1.88
N ASP A 83 5.91 13.38 1.80
CA ASP A 83 5.02 13.46 0.65
C ASP A 83 4.22 14.79 0.70
N PRO A 84 4.30 15.64 -0.34
CA PRO A 84 3.70 16.98 -0.31
C PRO A 84 2.17 16.95 -0.37
N TRP A 85 1.57 15.94 -1.00
CA TRP A 85 0.10 15.84 -1.12
C TRP A 85 -0.53 15.33 0.17
N PHE A 86 0.11 14.34 0.80
CA PHE A 86 -0.27 13.93 2.15
C PHE A 86 -0.13 15.09 3.14
N ALA A 87 1.00 15.84 3.10
CA ALA A 87 1.20 16.99 3.97
C ALA A 87 0.11 18.06 3.80
N LYS A 88 -0.29 18.38 2.56
CA LYS A 88 -1.41 19.30 2.28
C LYS A 88 -2.73 18.79 2.83
N ALA A 89 -3.09 17.53 2.59
CA ALA A 89 -4.34 16.96 3.09
C ALA A 89 -4.40 16.96 4.62
N ARG A 90 -3.25 16.70 5.28
CA ARG A 90 -3.13 16.75 6.75
C ARG A 90 -3.29 18.17 7.29
N THR A 91 -2.58 19.16 6.74
CA THR A 91 -2.64 20.54 7.22
C THR A 91 -3.93 21.26 6.84
N GLY A 92 -4.57 20.85 5.75
CA GLY A 92 -5.90 21.30 5.34
C GLY A 92 -7.05 20.70 6.15
N GLY A 93 -6.78 19.68 6.99
CA GLY A 93 -7.82 18.99 7.74
C GLY A 93 -8.76 18.14 6.87
N GLU A 94 -8.30 17.72 5.69
CA GLU A 94 -9.11 17.02 4.69
C GLU A 94 -9.29 15.54 5.03
N ILE A 95 -8.39 14.97 5.86
CA ILE A 95 -8.39 13.55 6.22
C ILE A 95 -8.42 13.33 7.73
N THR A 96 -9.23 12.37 8.17
CA THR A 96 -9.13 11.81 9.52
C THR A 96 -7.94 10.86 9.57
N VAL A 97 -7.15 10.90 10.64
CA VAL A 97 -6.02 9.99 10.81
C VAL A 97 -6.18 9.10 12.02
N ARG A 98 -5.66 7.88 11.89
CA ARG A 98 -5.37 6.93 12.97
C ARG A 98 -3.90 6.58 12.87
N GLU A 99 -3.08 7.60 13.09
CA GLU A 99 -1.63 7.45 13.13
C GLU A 99 -1.26 6.52 14.29
N MET A 100 -0.32 5.62 14.05
CA MET A 100 0.10 4.60 15.00
C MET A 100 1.58 4.28 14.85
N ASP A 101 2.13 3.51 15.77
CA ASP A 101 3.48 2.95 15.60
C ASP A 101 3.51 1.97 14.41
N GLU A 102 4.63 1.89 13.68
CA GLU A 102 4.73 0.99 12.52
C GLU A 102 4.49 -0.49 12.86
N GLY A 103 4.86 -0.92 14.07
CA GLY A 103 4.61 -2.27 14.57
C GLY A 103 3.13 -2.52 14.88
N MET A 104 2.35 -1.47 15.16
CA MET A 104 0.90 -1.58 15.35
C MET A 104 0.18 -1.89 14.03
N VAL A 105 0.64 -1.35 12.88
CA VAL A 105 0.07 -1.71 11.57
C VAL A 105 0.22 -3.21 11.32
N LYS A 106 1.44 -3.74 11.47
CA LYS A 106 1.70 -5.18 11.37
C LYS A 106 0.81 -5.98 12.32
N CYS A 107 0.71 -5.57 13.58
CA CYS A 107 -0.10 -6.22 14.61
C CYS A 107 -1.59 -6.25 14.24
N GLY A 108 -2.13 -5.14 13.76
CA GLY A 108 -3.53 -5.03 13.31
C GLY A 108 -3.82 -5.90 12.09
N LEU A 109 -2.91 -5.95 11.12
CA LEU A 109 -3.03 -6.87 9.97
C LEU A 109 -2.94 -8.34 10.39
N GLN A 110 -2.05 -8.68 11.34
CA GLN A 110 -1.96 -10.03 11.90
C GLN A 110 -3.24 -10.44 12.66
N ALA A 111 -3.85 -9.51 13.41
CA ALA A 111 -5.12 -9.76 14.08
C ALA A 111 -6.24 -10.05 13.06
N ALA A 112 -6.34 -9.24 12.00
CA ALA A 112 -7.30 -9.45 10.90
C ALA A 112 -7.05 -10.80 10.19
N ALA A 113 -5.80 -11.09 9.82
CA ALA A 113 -5.40 -12.35 9.19
C ALA A 113 -5.79 -13.59 10.03
N ALA A 114 -5.66 -13.49 11.36
CA ALA A 114 -6.04 -14.54 12.30
C ALA A 114 -7.55 -14.58 12.61
N ARG A 115 -8.33 -13.61 12.11
CA ARG A 115 -9.74 -13.38 12.45
C ARG A 115 -9.95 -13.17 13.95
N LEU A 116 -8.99 -12.53 14.61
CA LEU A 116 -9.04 -12.12 16.00
C LEU A 116 -9.46 -10.64 16.09
N PRO A 117 -10.24 -10.23 17.11
CA PRO A 117 -10.68 -8.84 17.22
C PRO A 117 -9.52 -7.88 17.56
N PHE A 118 -8.48 -8.37 18.22
CA PHE A 118 -7.28 -7.61 18.56
C PHE A 118 -6.08 -8.53 18.82
N LEU A 119 -4.89 -7.95 18.84
CA LEU A 119 -3.68 -8.55 19.40
C LEU A 119 -3.04 -7.60 20.42
N PRO A 120 -2.50 -8.11 21.54
CA PRO A 120 -1.85 -7.28 22.54
C PRO A 120 -0.47 -6.79 22.05
N ILE A 121 -0.18 -5.50 22.19
CA ILE A 121 1.10 -4.90 21.83
C ILE A 121 1.53 -3.84 22.85
N ARG A 122 2.84 -3.67 23.05
CA ARG A 122 3.40 -2.64 23.96
C ARG A 122 3.48 -1.27 23.31
N ALA A 123 3.76 -1.22 22.01
CA ALA A 123 3.83 0.01 21.23
C ALA A 123 2.53 0.81 21.36
N GLY A 124 2.66 2.14 21.45
CA GLY A 124 1.55 3.08 21.71
C GLY A 124 1.36 3.44 23.19
N LEU A 125 1.77 2.61 24.15
CA LEU A 125 1.69 2.98 25.57
C LEU A 125 2.61 4.15 25.89
N GLY A 126 2.05 5.20 26.51
CA GLY A 126 2.80 6.38 26.94
C GLY A 126 3.15 7.37 25.81
N SER A 127 2.67 7.15 24.58
CA SER A 127 2.78 8.09 23.48
C SER A 127 1.44 8.74 23.15
N ALA A 128 1.46 9.74 22.26
CA ALA A 128 0.26 10.41 21.75
C ALA A 128 -0.55 9.56 20.75
N VAL A 129 -0.14 8.31 20.47
CA VAL A 129 -0.90 7.41 19.60
C VAL A 129 -2.35 7.25 20.09
N VAL A 130 -2.56 7.17 21.41
CA VAL A 130 -3.92 7.07 21.97
C VAL A 130 -4.80 8.26 21.62
N ASP A 131 -4.22 9.46 21.48
CA ASP A 131 -4.95 10.69 21.15
C ASP A 131 -5.40 10.69 19.70
N PHE A 132 -4.56 10.18 18.77
CA PHE A 132 -4.92 10.05 17.35
C PHE A 132 -6.09 9.09 17.13
N TRP A 133 -6.35 8.18 18.07
CA TRP A 133 -7.41 7.19 17.95
C TRP A 133 -8.75 7.62 18.55
N GLU A 134 -8.83 8.77 19.21
CA GLU A 134 -10.09 9.39 19.65
C GLU A 134 -11.03 8.43 20.41
N GLY A 135 -10.46 7.55 21.24
CA GLY A 135 -11.19 6.54 22.01
C GLY A 135 -11.46 5.22 21.28
N GLU A 136 -11.08 5.08 20.01
CA GLU A 136 -11.17 3.82 19.26
C GLU A 136 -10.11 2.79 19.72
N LEU A 137 -9.01 3.22 20.34
CA LEU A 137 -7.93 2.35 20.81
C LEU A 137 -8.05 2.10 22.32
N SER A 138 -8.13 0.82 22.69
CA SER A 138 -8.29 0.38 24.09
C SER A 138 -7.07 -0.40 24.59
N THR A 139 -7.05 -0.68 25.89
CA THR A 139 -6.04 -1.53 26.52
C THR A 139 -6.63 -2.86 26.98
N VAL A 140 -5.78 -3.87 27.16
CA VAL A 140 -6.12 -5.20 27.67
C VAL A 140 -5.16 -5.57 28.80
N ARG A 141 -5.72 -6.10 29.89
CA ARG A 141 -4.94 -6.59 31.03
C ARG A 141 -4.71 -8.08 30.93
N SER A 142 -3.47 -8.53 31.10
CA SER A 142 -3.12 -9.95 31.11
C SER A 142 -3.87 -10.69 32.24
N PRO A 143 -4.38 -11.91 32.01
CA PRO A 143 -4.89 -12.74 33.11
C PRO A 143 -3.76 -13.41 33.91
N TYR A 144 -2.52 -13.37 33.43
CA TYR A 144 -1.36 -13.99 34.05
C TYR A 144 -0.40 -12.93 34.63
N PRO A 145 -0.09 -12.97 35.93
CA PRO A 145 0.93 -12.11 36.53
C PRO A 145 2.33 -12.43 36.00
N ALA A 146 3.18 -11.41 35.94
CA ALA A 146 4.62 -11.55 35.74
C ALA A 146 5.28 -12.16 37.00
N ALA A 147 6.56 -12.51 36.89
CA ALA A 147 7.31 -13.15 37.98
C ALA A 147 7.39 -12.30 39.26
N ASP A 148 7.24 -10.98 39.16
CA ASP A 148 7.22 -10.05 40.29
C ASP A 148 5.82 -9.84 40.88
N GLY A 149 4.83 -10.60 40.44
CA GLY A 149 3.44 -10.53 40.89
C GLY A 149 2.60 -9.41 40.26
N ARG A 150 3.18 -8.56 39.41
CA ARG A 150 2.44 -7.49 38.72
C ARG A 150 1.74 -8.02 37.48
N THR A 151 0.62 -7.40 37.11
CA THR A 151 -0.09 -7.73 35.86
C THR A 151 0.19 -6.67 34.81
N GLU A 152 0.55 -7.08 33.62
CA GLU A 152 0.74 -6.14 32.50
C GLU A 152 -0.60 -5.72 31.89
N THR A 153 -0.70 -4.43 31.55
CA THR A 153 -1.74 -3.85 30.71
C THR A 153 -1.08 -3.38 29.43
N LEU A 154 -1.57 -3.85 28.28
CA LEU A 154 -1.02 -3.62 26.94
C LEU A 154 -2.07 -2.93 26.05
N VAL A 155 -1.65 -2.33 24.93
CA VAL A 155 -2.60 -1.88 23.91
C VAL A 155 -3.27 -3.10 23.29
N ALA A 156 -4.60 -3.05 23.17
CA ALA A 156 -5.37 -4.00 22.39
C ALA A 156 -5.47 -3.47 20.95
N MET A 157 -4.47 -3.77 20.11
CA MET A 157 -4.45 -3.28 18.73
C MET A 157 -5.58 -3.95 17.94
N PRO A 158 -6.60 -3.20 17.48
CA PRO A 158 -7.73 -3.81 16.79
C PRO A 158 -7.31 -4.37 15.44
N ALA A 159 -8.06 -5.38 14.97
CA ALA A 159 -7.90 -5.91 13.63
C ALA A 159 -8.12 -4.83 12.56
N LEU A 160 -7.15 -4.69 11.66
CA LEU A 160 -7.25 -3.86 10.47
C LEU A 160 -7.87 -4.69 9.34
N ASN A 161 -9.18 -4.95 9.45
CA ASN A 161 -9.94 -5.67 8.42
C ASN A 161 -10.12 -4.77 7.19
N LEU A 162 -9.93 -5.35 6.01
CA LEU A 162 -9.90 -4.61 4.75
C LEU A 162 -10.97 -5.14 3.78
N ASP A 163 -11.65 -4.24 3.07
CA ASP A 163 -12.55 -4.62 1.98
C ASP A 163 -11.74 -5.07 0.77
N ALA A 164 -10.61 -4.40 0.51
CA ALA A 164 -9.69 -4.76 -0.56
C ALA A 164 -8.21 -4.58 -0.17
N ALA A 165 -7.33 -5.35 -0.80
CA ALA A 165 -5.88 -5.17 -0.73
C ALA A 165 -5.26 -5.07 -2.12
N PHE A 166 -4.39 -4.09 -2.30
CA PHE A 166 -3.54 -3.93 -3.48
C PHE A 166 -2.09 -4.17 -3.10
N VAL A 167 -1.44 -5.07 -3.80
CA VAL A 167 0.00 -5.35 -3.64
C VAL A 167 0.68 -5.43 -5.00
N HIS A 168 2.00 -5.24 -5.01
CA HIS A 168 2.82 -5.44 -6.20
C HIS A 168 3.95 -6.41 -5.89
N LEU A 169 4.14 -7.40 -6.76
CA LEU A 169 5.19 -8.39 -6.68
C LEU A 169 5.88 -8.54 -8.04
N ASP A 170 7.02 -9.20 -8.10
CA ASP A 170 7.81 -9.24 -9.33
C ASP A 170 7.25 -10.28 -10.33
N LEU A 171 6.81 -11.44 -9.81
CA LEU A 171 6.37 -12.58 -10.62
C LEU A 171 5.08 -13.17 -10.05
N ALA A 172 4.15 -13.57 -10.92
CA ALA A 172 3.01 -14.39 -10.52
C ALA A 172 2.62 -15.40 -11.60
N ASP A 173 1.88 -16.43 -11.21
CA ASP A 173 1.08 -17.21 -12.15
C ASP A 173 -0.35 -16.67 -12.26
N LYS A 174 -1.08 -17.11 -13.29
CA LYS A 174 -2.48 -16.73 -13.52
C LYS A 174 -3.46 -17.21 -12.43
N HIS A 175 -3.01 -18.00 -11.46
CA HIS A 175 -3.81 -18.52 -10.36
C HIS A 175 -3.61 -17.74 -9.06
N GLY A 176 -2.64 -16.81 -9.04
CA GLY A 176 -2.34 -15.95 -7.90
C GLY A 176 -1.29 -16.50 -6.95
N ASN A 177 -0.50 -17.50 -7.36
CA ASN A 177 0.77 -17.74 -6.67
C ASN A 177 1.73 -16.63 -7.13
N ALA A 178 2.38 -15.95 -6.19
CA ALA A 178 3.20 -14.79 -6.53
C ALA A 178 4.41 -14.65 -5.60
N ALA A 179 5.47 -14.07 -6.15
CA ALA A 179 6.75 -13.95 -5.49
C ALA A 179 7.38 -12.59 -5.65
N TYR A 180 8.12 -12.19 -4.62
CA TYR A 180 8.99 -11.02 -4.69
C TYR A 180 10.41 -11.43 -5.10
N THR A 181 11.15 -10.49 -5.66
CA THR A 181 12.61 -10.55 -5.79
C THR A 181 13.24 -9.41 -4.96
N GLY A 182 14.52 -9.56 -4.63
CA GLY A 182 15.22 -8.63 -3.73
C GLY A 182 15.18 -9.07 -2.27
N VAL A 183 15.35 -8.11 -1.36
CA VAL A 183 15.75 -8.39 0.03
C VAL A 183 14.60 -8.45 1.03
N ASP A 184 13.39 -7.99 0.67
CA ASP A 184 12.30 -7.78 1.63
C ASP A 184 10.92 -8.13 1.03
N PRO A 185 10.12 -9.00 1.67
CA PRO A 185 8.72 -9.24 1.31
C PRO A 185 7.78 -8.10 1.72
N TYR A 186 8.23 -7.17 2.56
CA TYR A 186 7.39 -6.23 3.30
C TYR A 186 6.29 -6.96 4.06
N PHE A 187 5.03 -6.53 3.89
CA PHE A 187 3.86 -7.09 4.58
C PHE A 187 2.74 -7.42 3.59
N ASP A 188 3.09 -7.65 2.31
CA ASP A 188 2.14 -7.81 1.21
C ASP A 188 1.23 -9.05 1.41
N ASP A 189 1.78 -10.12 1.99
CA ASP A 189 1.04 -11.31 2.40
C ASP A 189 0.00 -11.00 3.49
N LEU A 190 0.38 -10.19 4.49
CA LEU A 190 -0.53 -9.78 5.56
C LEU A 190 -1.67 -8.88 5.05
N TYR A 191 -1.41 -7.97 4.11
CA TYR A 191 -2.47 -7.20 3.46
C TYR A 191 -3.47 -8.11 2.76
N CYS A 192 -2.99 -9.11 2.02
CA CYS A 192 -3.85 -10.07 1.34
C CYS A 192 -4.64 -10.96 2.32
N LEU A 193 -4.01 -11.38 3.43
CA LEU A 193 -4.66 -12.16 4.48
C LEU A 193 -5.74 -11.37 5.25
N ALA A 194 -5.58 -10.06 5.36
CA ALA A 194 -6.49 -9.17 6.08
C ALA A 194 -7.67 -8.66 5.23
N ALA A 195 -7.71 -8.97 3.93
CA ALA A 195 -8.66 -8.42 2.97
C ALA A 195 -9.68 -9.42 2.41
N GLU A 196 -10.89 -8.93 2.12
CA GLU A 196 -11.93 -9.70 1.43
C GLU A 196 -11.64 -9.85 -0.07
N LYS A 197 -11.25 -8.78 -0.77
CA LYS A 197 -10.83 -8.80 -2.18
C LYS A 197 -9.33 -8.53 -2.34
N ARG A 198 -8.56 -9.44 -2.91
CA ARG A 198 -7.09 -9.31 -3.02
C ARG A 198 -6.61 -9.22 -4.46
N TYR A 199 -5.89 -8.15 -4.77
CA TYR A 199 -5.36 -7.90 -6.10
C TYR A 199 -3.86 -7.72 -6.07
N VAL A 200 -3.16 -8.56 -6.83
CA VAL A 200 -1.72 -8.48 -7.03
C VAL A 200 -1.45 -7.98 -8.44
N SER A 201 -0.72 -6.89 -8.56
CA SER A 201 -0.07 -6.51 -9.81
C SER A 201 1.34 -7.11 -9.85
N VAL A 202 1.80 -7.52 -11.03
CA VAL A 202 3.16 -8.05 -11.21
C VAL A 202 3.84 -7.53 -12.45
N ASP A 203 5.17 -7.49 -12.43
CA ASP A 203 5.94 -7.14 -13.64
C ASP A 203 5.75 -8.18 -14.75
N ARG A 204 5.64 -9.47 -14.40
CA ARG A 204 5.42 -10.54 -15.37
C ARG A 204 4.55 -11.67 -14.84
N VAL A 205 3.61 -12.12 -15.67
CA VAL A 205 2.86 -13.35 -15.43
C VAL A 205 3.55 -14.51 -16.15
N VAL A 206 3.82 -15.59 -15.42
CA VAL A 206 4.50 -16.79 -15.91
C VAL A 206 3.68 -18.04 -15.61
N GLU A 207 4.03 -19.18 -16.19
CA GLU A 207 3.41 -20.45 -15.78
C GLU A 207 3.94 -20.89 -14.40
N THR A 208 3.14 -21.63 -13.63
CA THR A 208 3.48 -22.02 -12.24
C THR A 208 4.84 -22.71 -12.15
N GLU A 209 5.18 -23.57 -13.11
CA GLU A 209 6.45 -24.31 -13.16
C GLU A 209 7.67 -23.38 -13.35
N GLU A 210 7.49 -22.28 -14.09
CA GLU A 210 8.53 -21.26 -14.24
C GLU A 210 8.69 -20.46 -12.94
N LEU A 211 7.57 -20.05 -12.32
CA LEU A 211 7.58 -19.31 -11.05
C LEU A 211 8.38 -20.04 -9.96
N VAL A 212 8.07 -21.32 -9.72
CA VAL A 212 8.70 -22.09 -8.64
C VAL A 212 10.18 -22.41 -8.89
N LYS A 213 10.65 -22.30 -10.14
CA LYS A 213 12.06 -22.44 -10.52
C LYS A 213 12.81 -21.11 -10.49
N ALA A 214 12.12 -20.00 -10.73
CA ALA A 214 12.72 -18.67 -10.81
C ALA A 214 13.16 -18.13 -9.45
N VAL A 215 12.50 -18.54 -8.35
CA VAL A 215 12.74 -18.01 -7.00
C VAL A 215 12.79 -19.12 -5.95
N PRO A 216 13.46 -18.90 -4.80
CA PRO A 216 13.35 -19.82 -3.66
C PRO A 216 11.92 -19.82 -3.11
N GLN A 217 11.49 -20.96 -2.54
CA GLN A 217 10.12 -21.14 -2.04
C GLN A 217 9.70 -20.06 -1.02
N GLN A 218 10.64 -19.59 -0.19
CA GLN A 218 10.40 -18.55 0.81
C GLN A 218 10.03 -17.19 0.20
N ALA A 219 10.39 -16.96 -1.07
CA ALA A 219 10.03 -15.75 -1.78
C ALA A 219 8.62 -15.80 -2.40
N ILE A 220 8.00 -16.99 -2.47
CA ILE A 220 6.61 -17.17 -2.91
C ILE A 220 5.70 -16.93 -1.72
N ILE A 221 5.39 -15.66 -1.46
CA ILE A 221 4.65 -15.23 -0.26
C ILE A 221 3.12 -15.30 -0.45
N LEU A 222 2.64 -15.27 -1.70
CA LEU A 222 1.22 -15.44 -1.99
C LEU A 222 0.96 -16.82 -2.59
N ASN A 223 -0.08 -17.47 -2.09
CA ASN A 223 -0.64 -18.66 -2.71
C ASN A 223 -2.04 -18.35 -3.26
N ARG A 224 -2.57 -19.25 -4.09
CA ARG A 224 -3.90 -19.15 -4.70
C ARG A 224 -5.09 -18.85 -3.76
N MET A 225 -4.98 -19.07 -2.45
CA MET A 225 -6.04 -18.74 -1.51
C MET A 225 -6.02 -17.28 -1.08
N LEU A 226 -4.95 -16.53 -1.37
CA LEU A 226 -4.68 -15.16 -0.95
C LEU A 226 -4.86 -14.13 -2.07
N VAL A 227 -5.33 -14.54 -3.25
CA VAL A 227 -5.44 -13.67 -4.43
C VAL A 227 -6.77 -13.92 -5.14
N ASP A 228 -7.44 -12.87 -5.59
CA ASP A 228 -8.66 -12.96 -6.41
C ASP A 228 -8.45 -12.44 -7.83
N GLY A 229 -7.54 -11.47 -8.00
CA GLY A 229 -7.13 -10.93 -9.31
C GLY A 229 -5.62 -10.78 -9.45
N VAL A 230 -5.10 -11.09 -10.64
CA VAL A 230 -3.70 -10.95 -11.04
C VAL A 230 -3.63 -9.99 -12.21
N VAL A 231 -2.84 -8.93 -12.11
CA VAL A 231 -2.66 -7.94 -13.17
C VAL A 231 -1.21 -7.96 -13.63
N GLU A 232 -0.97 -8.21 -14.92
CA GLU A 232 0.36 -7.99 -15.51
C GLU A 232 0.53 -6.50 -15.80
N ALA A 233 1.42 -5.85 -15.06
CA ALA A 233 1.72 -4.42 -15.14
C ALA A 233 3.25 -4.22 -15.06
N PRO A 234 3.98 -4.40 -16.18
CA PRO A 234 5.42 -4.16 -16.25
C PRO A 234 5.76 -2.73 -15.84
N GLY A 235 6.69 -2.56 -14.89
CA GLY A 235 6.99 -1.24 -14.31
C GLY A 235 5.88 -0.73 -13.40
N GLY A 236 4.99 -1.60 -12.93
CA GLY A 236 3.77 -1.24 -12.20
C GLY A 236 4.03 -0.63 -10.83
N ALA A 237 5.22 -0.84 -10.26
CA ALA A 237 5.67 -0.16 -9.04
C ALA A 237 6.31 1.22 -9.28
N HIS A 238 6.57 1.61 -10.54
CA HIS A 238 7.18 2.90 -10.86
C HIS A 238 6.34 4.06 -10.29
N PHE A 239 6.93 5.06 -9.62
CA PHE A 239 8.36 5.37 -9.51
C PHE A 239 9.08 4.82 -8.26
N THR A 240 8.43 3.91 -7.52
CA THR A 240 9.02 3.28 -6.33
C THR A 240 10.00 2.16 -6.69
N PHE A 241 10.82 1.74 -5.72
CA PHE A 241 11.74 0.60 -5.88
C PHE A 241 10.98 -0.72 -6.10
N SER A 242 11.47 -1.62 -6.96
CA SER A 242 11.03 -3.03 -7.05
C SER A 242 12.24 -3.95 -7.02
N GLY A 243 12.06 -5.26 -6.85
CA GLY A 243 13.19 -6.20 -6.92
C GLY A 243 13.88 -6.19 -8.28
N SER A 244 13.11 -5.91 -9.33
CA SER A 244 13.53 -5.81 -10.73
C SER A 244 14.17 -4.47 -11.14
N TYR A 245 13.90 -3.37 -10.42
CA TYR A 245 14.41 -2.03 -10.74
C TYR A 245 14.50 -1.08 -9.53
N GLY A 246 15.47 -0.16 -9.57
CA GLY A 246 15.62 0.86 -8.54
C GLY A 246 14.49 1.90 -8.51
N ARG A 247 14.44 2.71 -7.45
CA ARG A 247 13.56 3.88 -7.41
C ARG A 247 13.98 4.89 -8.49
N ASP A 248 13.02 5.45 -9.22
CA ASP A 248 13.30 6.58 -10.11
C ASP A 248 13.35 7.88 -9.29
N GLU A 249 14.54 8.18 -8.77
CA GLU A 249 14.78 9.37 -7.93
C GLU A 249 14.53 10.68 -8.69
N LYS A 250 14.79 10.72 -10.01
CA LYS A 250 14.55 11.91 -10.83
C LYS A 250 13.06 12.15 -10.99
N PHE A 251 12.30 11.09 -11.29
CA PHE A 251 10.85 11.19 -11.44
C PHE A 251 10.15 11.45 -10.11
N GLN A 252 10.59 10.84 -9.00
CA GLN A 252 10.05 11.15 -7.68
C GLN A 252 10.27 12.63 -7.30
N LYS A 253 11.45 13.18 -7.60
CA LYS A 253 11.71 14.62 -7.44
C LYS A 253 10.78 15.44 -8.33
N HIS A 254 10.55 15.04 -9.57
CA HIS A 254 9.62 15.72 -10.48
C HIS A 254 8.18 15.73 -9.94
N TYR A 255 7.69 14.60 -9.41
CA TYR A 255 6.41 14.50 -8.71
C TYR A 255 6.29 15.50 -7.55
N VAL A 256 7.33 15.61 -6.72
CA VAL A 256 7.36 16.54 -5.59
C VAL A 256 7.34 18.01 -6.06
N GLU A 257 8.15 18.34 -7.07
CA GLU A 257 8.21 19.69 -7.61
C GLU A 257 6.90 20.10 -8.30
N ALA A 258 6.26 19.16 -9.00
CA ALA A 258 4.93 19.35 -9.59
C ALA A 258 3.84 19.59 -8.54
N ALA A 259 4.01 19.13 -7.31
CA ALA A 259 3.06 19.39 -6.24
C ALA A 259 3.09 20.83 -5.71
N LYS A 260 4.02 21.70 -6.13
CA LYS A 260 4.19 23.04 -5.52
C LYS A 260 3.10 24.04 -5.89
N THR A 261 2.62 24.05 -7.14
CA THR A 261 1.58 24.99 -7.59
C THR A 261 0.44 24.26 -8.31
N PRO A 262 -0.77 24.86 -8.38
CA PRO A 262 -1.88 24.28 -9.13
C PRO A 262 -1.54 24.05 -10.61
N GLU A 263 -0.76 24.95 -11.21
CA GLU A 263 -0.38 24.90 -12.62
C GLU A 263 0.57 23.75 -12.90
N SER A 264 1.66 23.62 -12.12
CA SER A 264 2.61 22.52 -12.31
C SER A 264 1.99 21.15 -12.01
N TRP A 265 1.01 21.10 -11.10
CA TRP A 265 0.26 19.88 -10.86
C TRP A 265 -0.68 19.53 -12.01
N ALA A 266 -1.37 20.52 -12.59
CA ALA A 266 -2.24 20.31 -13.74
C ALA A 266 -1.46 19.76 -14.95
N GLU A 267 -0.27 20.30 -15.21
CA GLU A 267 0.64 19.79 -16.25
C GLU A 267 1.08 18.35 -15.97
N PHE A 268 1.49 18.05 -14.73
CA PHE A 268 1.87 16.71 -14.33
C PHE A 268 0.72 15.71 -14.50
N LYS A 269 -0.49 16.07 -14.09
CA LYS A 269 -1.66 15.22 -14.27
C LYS A 269 -1.95 14.95 -15.75
N ALA A 270 -1.99 15.98 -16.57
CA ALA A 270 -2.26 15.85 -17.99
C ALA A 270 -1.24 14.94 -18.71
N ARG A 271 0.03 14.99 -18.29
CA ARG A 271 1.10 14.18 -18.88
C ARG A 271 1.16 12.74 -18.34
N TYR A 272 0.84 12.51 -17.07
CA TYR A 272 1.15 11.24 -16.39
C TYR A 272 -0.02 10.55 -15.68
N LEU A 273 -1.09 11.24 -15.31
CA LEU A 273 -2.15 10.68 -14.46
C LEU A 273 -3.50 10.58 -15.17
N ASP A 274 -3.83 11.53 -16.03
CA ASP A 274 -5.06 11.57 -16.82
C ASP A 274 -4.90 10.78 -18.15
N VAL A 275 -4.10 9.71 -18.11
CA VAL A 275 -3.71 8.86 -19.24
C VAL A 275 -3.73 7.38 -18.86
N SER A 276 -3.77 6.49 -19.84
CA SER A 276 -3.66 5.05 -19.60
C SER A 276 -2.31 4.66 -19.00
N GLU A 277 -2.22 3.47 -18.40
CA GLU A 277 -0.94 2.98 -17.85
C GLU A 277 0.16 2.87 -18.93
N ALA A 278 -0.19 2.47 -20.15
CA ALA A 278 0.77 2.39 -21.25
C ALA A 278 1.31 3.77 -21.64
N GLU A 279 0.45 4.79 -21.68
CA GLU A 279 0.83 6.17 -21.94
C GLU A 279 1.67 6.75 -20.79
N TYR A 280 1.35 6.43 -19.54
CA TYR A 280 2.18 6.79 -18.39
C TYR A 280 3.60 6.24 -18.55
N GLN A 281 3.75 4.94 -18.83
CA GLN A 281 5.06 4.31 -19.00
C GLN A 281 5.84 4.96 -20.16
N ALA A 282 5.17 5.21 -21.29
CA ALA A 282 5.79 5.91 -22.42
C ALA A 282 6.24 7.34 -22.06
N ALA A 283 5.42 8.09 -21.33
CA ALA A 283 5.73 9.45 -20.90
C ALA A 283 6.88 9.50 -19.88
N VAL A 284 6.96 8.52 -18.98
CA VAL A 284 8.08 8.33 -18.04
C VAL A 284 9.38 8.02 -18.79
N HIS A 285 9.34 7.11 -19.77
CA HIS A 285 10.51 6.83 -20.60
C HIS A 285 10.98 8.09 -21.36
N ALA A 286 10.06 8.86 -21.95
CA ALA A 286 10.39 10.12 -22.60
C ALA A 286 11.01 11.12 -21.60
N PHE A 287 10.47 11.24 -20.39
CA PHE A 287 11.04 12.06 -19.34
C PHE A 287 12.46 11.62 -18.97
N ALA A 288 12.73 10.32 -18.87
CA ALA A 288 14.08 9.83 -18.57
C ALA A 288 15.09 10.22 -19.66
N GLU A 289 14.68 10.21 -20.94
CA GLU A 289 15.50 10.69 -22.05
C GLU A 289 15.71 12.22 -22.02
N GLU A 290 14.69 13.00 -21.66
CA GLU A 290 14.77 14.47 -21.49
C GLU A 290 15.72 14.89 -20.35
N GLN A 291 15.97 14.00 -19.39
CA GLN A 291 16.83 14.23 -18.22
C GLN A 291 18.26 13.68 -18.37
N LYS A 292 18.63 13.20 -19.57
CA LYS A 292 20.01 12.80 -19.91
C LYS A 292 20.82 14.00 -20.38
#